data_AF-A0A9J6FAW7-F1
#
_entry.id   AF-A0A9J6FAW7-F1
#
_cell.length_a   1.000
_cell.length_b   1.000
_cell.length_c   1.000
_cell.angle_alpha   90.00
_cell.angle_beta   90.00
_cell.angle_gamma   90.00
#
_symmetry.space_group_name_H-M   'P 1'
#
loop_
_entity.id
_entity.type
_entity.pdbx_description
1 polymer ?
#
loop_
_entity_poly.entity_id
_entity_poly.type
_entity_poly.pdbx_seq_one_letter_code
_entity_poly.pdbx_strand_id
1 'polypeptide(L)'
;MEVEAALILFQRSWELYKLRYPTDGDCRTYRALRDANAYGYIMIPKEECVNRVQKRMGTQLRDLPKQTPAGSESFRGRGRLANNLTNKLTSYDGWAIESHKGDSLPCTRL
;
A
#
# COMPACT_ATOMS: atom_id res chain seq x y z
N MET A 1 -0.36 -5.11 -9.70
CA MET A 1 -0.60 -5.26 -11.15
C MET A 1 0.66 -4.86 -11.91
N GLU A 2 0.98 -5.50 -13.04
CA GLU A 2 2.03 -5.00 -13.92
C GLU A 2 1.58 -3.67 -14.54
N VAL A 3 2.45 -2.67 -14.50
CA VAL A 3 2.11 -1.28 -14.85
C VAL A 3 1.64 -1.16 -16.31
N GLU A 4 2.35 -1.82 -17.22
CA GLU A 4 2.05 -1.81 -18.65
C GLU A 4 0.69 -2.46 -18.95
N ALA A 5 0.39 -3.58 -18.30
CA ALA A 5 -0.87 -4.29 -18.49
C ALA A 5 -2.06 -3.42 -18.06
N ALA A 6 -1.93 -2.67 -16.96
CA ALA A 6 -2.95 -1.76 -16.51
C ALA A 6 -3.16 -0.57 -17.45
N LEU A 7 -2.07 0.03 -17.98
CA LEU A 7 -2.18 1.09 -18.98
C LEU A 7 -3.00 0.64 -20.19
N ILE A 8 -2.66 -0.54 -20.74
CA ILE A 8 -3.37 -1.12 -21.87
C ILE A 8 -4.84 -1.37 -21.53
N LEU A 9 -5.14 -1.94 -20.36
CA LEU A 9 -6.51 -2.22 -19.92
C LEU A 9 -7.36 -0.96 -19.77
N PHE A 10 -6.81 0.07 -19.12
CA PHE A 10 -7.52 1.33 -18.87
C PHE A 10 -7.73 2.13 -20.15
N GLN A 11 -6.73 2.18 -21.05
CA GLN A 11 -6.88 2.84 -22.35
C GLN A 11 -7.89 2.11 -23.23
N ARG A 12 -7.78 0.78 -23.35
CA ARG A 12 -8.71 -0.02 -24.16
C ARG A 12 -10.14 0.05 -23.66
N SER A 13 -10.36 0.04 -22.34
CA SER A 13 -11.73 0.13 -21.79
C SER A 13 -12.40 1.46 -22.16
N TRP A 14 -11.63 2.54 -22.20
CA TRP A 14 -12.12 3.84 -22.64
C TRP A 14 -12.34 3.92 -24.16
N GLU A 15 -11.39 3.42 -24.94
CA GLU A 15 -11.44 3.46 -26.40
C GLU A 15 -12.61 2.65 -26.94
N LEU A 16 -12.71 1.38 -26.53
CA LEU A 16 -13.67 0.41 -27.07
C LEU A 16 -15.07 0.52 -26.46
N TYR A 17 -15.15 0.73 -25.15
CA TYR A 17 -16.41 0.60 -24.40
C TYR A 17 -16.83 1.88 -23.67
N LYS A 18 -16.01 2.94 -23.71
CA LYS A 18 -16.22 4.18 -22.93
C LYS A 18 -16.43 3.91 -21.44
N LEU A 19 -15.84 2.82 -20.95
CA LEU A 19 -16.00 2.33 -19.59
C LEU A 19 -14.80 2.79 -18.74
N ARG A 20 -15.05 3.08 -17.46
CA ARG A 20 -14.03 3.56 -16.53
C ARG A 20 -13.88 2.60 -15.37
N TYR A 21 -12.64 2.25 -15.07
CA TYR A 21 -12.31 1.60 -13.82
C TYR A 21 -12.18 2.66 -12.72
N PRO A 22 -12.76 2.41 -11.53
CA PRO A 22 -12.74 3.39 -10.44
C PRO A 22 -11.33 3.58 -9.87
N THR A 23 -10.61 2.51 -9.60
CA THR A 23 -9.26 2.53 -8.99
C THR A 23 -8.49 1.27 -9.42
N ASP A 24 -7.16 1.35 -9.48
CA ASP A 24 -6.29 0.17 -9.69
C ASP A 24 -5.85 -0.47 -8.35
N GLY A 25 -6.04 0.26 -7.24
CA GLY A 25 -5.64 -0.19 -5.91
C GLY A 25 -4.11 -0.23 -5.67
N ASP A 26 -3.26 -0.15 -6.69
CA ASP A 26 -1.79 -0.12 -6.57
C ASP A 26 -1.20 1.27 -6.88
N CYS A 27 -0.32 1.77 -6.00
CA CYS A 27 0.27 3.09 -6.17
C CYS A 27 1.14 3.27 -7.41
N ARG A 28 1.90 2.23 -7.80
CA ARG A 28 2.85 2.32 -8.93
C ARG A 28 2.07 2.49 -10.23
N THR A 29 1.04 1.67 -10.39
CA THR A 29 0.11 1.75 -11.51
C THR A 29 -0.66 3.06 -11.51
N TYR A 30 -1.13 3.52 -10.35
CA TYR A 30 -1.82 4.80 -10.22
C TYR A 30 -0.98 5.97 -10.76
N ARG A 31 0.32 6.02 -10.42
CA ARG A 31 1.23 7.03 -10.97
C ARG A 31 1.32 6.94 -12.48
N ALA A 32 1.58 5.75 -13.02
CA ALA A 32 1.68 5.57 -14.46
C ALA A 32 0.38 5.94 -15.20
N LEU A 33 -0.79 5.57 -14.67
CA LEU A 33 -2.09 5.92 -15.22
C LEU A 33 -2.35 7.43 -15.20
N ARG A 34 -1.94 8.09 -14.12
CA ARG A 34 -2.00 9.57 -13.99
C ARG A 34 -1.07 10.24 -15.00
N ASP A 35 0.17 9.79 -15.09
CA ASP A 35 1.19 10.38 -15.96
C ASP A 35 0.86 10.15 -17.44
N ALA A 36 0.32 8.97 -17.78
CA ALA A 36 -0.16 8.64 -19.12
C ALA A 36 -1.52 9.25 -19.47
N ASN A 37 -2.14 9.97 -18.52
CA ASN A 37 -3.43 10.62 -18.68
C ASN A 37 -4.52 9.68 -19.25
N ALA A 38 -4.64 8.47 -18.69
CA ALA A 38 -5.38 7.36 -19.30
C ALA A 38 -6.85 7.66 -19.67
N TYR A 39 -7.50 8.59 -18.96
CA TYR A 39 -8.88 9.03 -19.25
C TYR A 39 -8.98 10.51 -19.68
N GLY A 40 -7.87 11.13 -20.08
CA GLY A 40 -7.85 12.53 -20.48
C GLY A 40 -8.19 13.47 -19.32
N TYR A 41 -9.27 14.23 -19.44
CA TYR A 41 -9.65 15.23 -18.43
C TYR A 41 -10.21 14.63 -17.13
N ILE A 42 -10.51 13.33 -17.11
CA ILE A 42 -11.10 12.68 -15.93
C ILE A 42 -10.00 12.12 -15.03
N MET A 43 -9.97 12.66 -13.80
CA MET A 43 -9.06 12.21 -12.75
C MET A 43 -9.49 10.84 -12.21
N ILE A 44 -8.54 9.91 -12.15
CA ILE A 44 -8.71 8.65 -11.43
C ILE A 44 -8.54 8.95 -9.94
N PRO A 45 -9.54 8.66 -9.07
CA PRO A 45 -9.38 8.84 -7.64
C PRO A 45 -8.31 7.89 -7.12
N LYS A 46 -7.45 8.41 -6.24
CA LYS A 46 -6.44 7.60 -5.58
C LYS A 46 -7.07 6.86 -4.41
N GLU A 47 -7.03 5.54 -4.45
CA GLU A 47 -7.32 4.73 -3.27
C GLU A 47 -6.07 4.53 -2.42
N GLU A 48 -6.25 4.48 -1.11
CA GLU A 48 -5.16 4.18 -0.20
C GLU A 48 -4.94 2.67 -0.12
N CYS A 49 -3.69 2.26 -0.36
CA CYS A 49 -3.29 0.86 -0.29
C CYS A 49 -3.05 0.44 1.18
N VAL A 50 -4.10 0.40 2.02
CA VAL A 50 -4.01 0.02 3.44
C VAL A 50 -3.30 -1.33 3.59
N ASN A 51 -3.71 -2.30 2.77
CA ASN A 51 -3.09 -3.63 2.70
C ASN A 51 -1.58 -3.60 2.43
N ARG A 52 -1.11 -2.64 1.61
CA ARG A 52 0.32 -2.51 1.29
C ARG A 52 1.09 -1.96 2.49
N VAL A 53 0.54 -0.98 3.19
CA VAL A 53 1.16 -0.41 4.40
C VAL A 53 1.22 -1.47 5.51
N GLN A 54 0.11 -2.18 5.74
CA GLN A 54 0.05 -3.29 6.69
C GLN A 54 1.07 -4.39 6.36
N LYS A 55 1.15 -4.82 5.09
CA LYS A 55 2.14 -5.81 4.66
C LYS A 55 3.57 -5.32 4.92
N ARG A 56 3.88 -4.07 4.60
CA ARG A 56 5.22 -3.48 4.83
C ARG A 56 5.57 -3.48 6.32
N MET A 57 4.68 -2.96 7.17
CA MET A 57 4.87 -2.92 8.62
C MET A 57 5.06 -4.32 9.19
N GLY A 58 4.16 -5.25 8.86
CA GLY A 58 4.23 -6.62 9.36
C GLY A 58 5.50 -7.36 8.93
N THR A 59 6.00 -7.14 7.72
CA THR A 59 7.28 -7.73 7.26
C THR A 59 8.47 -7.15 8.02
N GLN A 60 8.55 -5.81 8.13
CA GLN A 60 9.63 -5.16 8.87
C GLN A 60 9.65 -5.62 10.33
N LEU A 61 8.50 -5.60 11.01
CA LEU A 61 8.38 -6.07 12.40
C LEU A 61 8.81 -7.53 12.56
N ARG A 62 8.51 -8.42 11.61
CA ARG A 62 8.94 -9.84 11.67
C ARG A 62 10.44 -10.03 11.41
N ASP A 63 11.07 -9.10 10.69
CA ASP A 63 12.50 -9.17 10.38
C ASP A 63 13.39 -8.50 11.45
N LEU A 64 12.86 -7.52 12.19
CA LEU A 64 13.55 -6.89 13.33
C LEU A 64 14.20 -7.90 14.30
N PRO A 65 13.50 -8.92 14.84
CA PRO A 65 14.11 -9.86 15.78
C PRO A 65 15.20 -10.74 15.17
N LYS A 66 15.26 -10.87 13.84
CA LYS A 66 16.33 -11.59 13.12
C LYS A 66 17.56 -10.72 12.90
N GLN A 67 17.37 -9.40 12.80
CA GLN A 67 18.43 -8.42 12.55
C GLN A 67 19.11 -7.95 13.85
N THR A 68 18.46 -8.12 15.01
CA THR A 68 19.08 -7.81 16.30
C THR A 68 20.06 -8.92 16.74
N PRO A 69 21.34 -8.59 17.03
CA PRO A 69 22.32 -9.59 17.45
C PRO A 69 21.94 -10.22 18.79
N ALA A 70 22.26 -11.51 18.95
CA ALA A 70 22.07 -12.24 20.20
C ALA A 70 23.01 -11.67 21.28
N GLY A 71 22.54 -10.71 22.07
CA GLY A 71 23.33 -10.11 23.15
C GLY A 71 23.15 -8.62 23.38
N SER A 72 22.53 -7.86 22.46
CA SER A 72 21.93 -6.58 22.86
C SER A 72 20.81 -6.87 23.87
N GLU A 73 20.32 -5.88 24.64
CA GLU A 73 19.05 -5.95 25.40
C GLU A 73 17.90 -6.19 24.42
N SER A 74 17.90 -7.39 23.90
CA SER A 74 17.17 -7.88 22.76
C SER A 74 15.84 -8.32 23.30
N PHE A 75 14.85 -8.36 22.42
CA PHE A 75 13.48 -8.82 22.63
C PHE A 75 13.34 -10.25 23.27
N ARG A 76 14.06 -10.59 24.34
CA ARG A 76 13.97 -11.80 25.15
C ARG A 76 13.43 -11.40 26.52
N GLY A 77 12.38 -12.10 26.95
CA GLY A 77 11.67 -11.85 28.21
C GLY A 77 10.30 -11.19 28.01
N ARG A 78 9.76 -10.58 29.08
CA ARG A 78 8.53 -9.78 29.02
C ARG A 78 8.79 -8.55 28.13
N GLY A 79 8.18 -8.52 26.95
CA GLY A 79 8.45 -7.50 25.91
C GLY A 79 8.96 -8.06 24.59
N ARG A 80 9.10 -9.39 24.45
CA ARG A 80 9.41 -10.01 23.15
C ARG A 80 8.37 -9.64 22.09
N LEU A 81 8.87 -9.28 20.90
CA LEU A 81 8.04 -9.08 19.71
C LEU A 81 7.50 -10.44 19.24
N ALA A 82 6.41 -10.90 19.86
CA ALA A 82 5.71 -12.10 19.45
C ALA A 82 4.88 -11.83 18.19
N ASN A 83 4.68 -12.86 17.36
CA ASN A 83 3.83 -12.76 16.16
C ASN A 83 2.45 -12.17 16.46
N ASN A 84 1.88 -12.50 17.63
CA ASN A 84 0.58 -11.95 18.07
C ASN A 84 0.63 -10.43 18.27
N LEU A 85 1.72 -9.90 18.83
CA LEU A 85 1.90 -8.45 19.01
C LEU A 85 2.14 -7.78 17.67
N THR A 86 2.96 -8.36 16.80
CA THR A 86 3.19 -7.88 15.43
C THR A 86 1.89 -7.79 14.63
N ASN A 87 1.03 -8.80 14.73
CA ASN A 87 -0.28 -8.79 14.07
C ASN A 87 -1.17 -7.67 14.63
N LYS A 88 -1.21 -7.49 15.96
CA LYS A 88 -1.96 -6.39 16.59
C LYS A 88 -1.48 -5.02 16.12
N LEU A 89 -0.17 -4.78 16.13
CA LEU A 89 0.43 -3.53 15.66
C LEU A 89 0.10 -3.27 14.18
N THR A 90 0.23 -4.30 13.34
CA THR A 90 -0.11 -4.21 11.91
C THR A 90 -1.61 -3.89 11.70
N SER A 91 -2.50 -4.49 12.50
CA SER A 91 -3.92 -4.19 12.45
C SER A 91 -4.23 -2.76 12.92
N TYR A 92 -3.60 -2.30 14.00
CA TYR A 92 -3.77 -0.93 14.50
C TYR A 92 -3.33 0.11 13.49
N ASP A 93 -2.20 -0.10 12.80
CA ASP A 93 -1.76 0.80 11.73
C ASP A 93 -2.79 0.89 10.60
N GLY A 94 -3.36 -0.24 10.18
CA GLY A 94 -4.41 -0.24 9.15
C GLY A 94 -5.68 0.49 9.61
N TRP A 95 -6.11 0.23 10.85
CA TRP A 95 -7.26 0.91 11.46
C TRP A 95 -7.03 2.42 11.57
N ALA A 96 -5.83 2.86 11.94
CA ALA A 96 -5.50 4.28 12.02
C ALA A 96 -5.60 4.95 10.65
N ILE A 97 -5.09 4.31 9.60
CA ILE A 97 -5.20 4.82 8.23
C ILE A 97 -6.66 4.88 7.78
N GLU A 98 -7.45 3.84 8.07
CA GLU A 98 -8.87 3.81 7.73
C GLU A 98 -9.71 4.84 8.50
N SER A 99 -9.32 5.16 9.72
CA SER A 99 -10.00 6.14 10.58
C SER A 99 -9.67 7.58 10.19
N HIS A 100 -8.55 7.81 9.49
CA HIS A 100 -8.06 9.12 9.07
C HIS A 100 -7.91 9.23 7.53
N LYS A 101 -8.89 8.69 6.79
CA LYS A 101 -8.94 8.77 5.32
C LYS A 101 -8.98 10.25 4.88
N GLY A 102 -7.87 10.75 4.35
CA GLY A 102 -7.73 12.15 3.89
C GLY A 102 -6.46 12.84 4.39
N ASP A 103 -5.93 12.44 5.54
CA ASP A 103 -4.71 13.03 6.13
C ASP A 103 -3.43 12.27 5.73
N SER A 104 -3.57 11.11 5.07
CA SER A 104 -2.43 10.27 4.73
C SER A 104 -1.61 10.86 3.57
N LEU A 105 -0.30 10.63 3.61
CA LEU A 105 0.58 11.11 2.55
C LEU A 105 0.16 10.51 1.20
N PRO A 106 -0.02 11.36 0.17
CA PRO A 106 -0.30 10.86 -1.16
C PRO A 106 0.85 9.96 -1.59
N CYS A 107 0.50 8.89 -2.29
CA CYS A 107 1.46 7.92 -2.81
C CYS A 107 2.27 8.51 -3.96
N THR A 108 2.46 9.82 -4.02
CA THR A 108 3.39 10.56 -4.86
C THR A 108 4.76 10.76 -4.18
N ARG A 109 4.90 10.46 -2.87
CA ARG A 109 6.16 10.56 -2.12
C ARG A 109 6.85 9.23 -1.74
N LEU A 110 6.32 8.08 -2.18
CA LEU A 110 6.87 6.72 -1.93
C LEU A 110 7.67 6.12 -3.10
#